data_AF-A0A959D0L2-F1
#
_entry.id   AF-A0A959D0L2-F1
#
_cell.length_a   1.000
_cell.length_b   1.000
_cell.length_c   1.000
_cell.angle_alpha   90.00
_cell.angle_beta   90.00
_cell.angle_gamma   90.00
#
_symmetry.space_group_name_H-M   'P 1'
#
loop_
_entity.id
_entity.type
_entity.pdbx_description
1 polymer ?
#
loop_
_entity_poly.entity_id
_entity_poly.type
_entity_poly.pdbx_seq_one_letter_code
_entity_poly.pdbx_strand_id
1 'polypeptide(L)'
;MRQPILYIGFLLLALAGTACNPTRRLQEGELFYQGAKTEFIGSPPAQQKKLEAQLLEMASPQPNEQLLGLYPRLGVYNAFANKQKGIGKWLREKLGRPPVTYNSSLVERSHLRMEKFLKDNGYLQATIRYDTLVKHRKATVNYRIRTGKQYTIGAVEWPRDTTPLNELLEEEKPGSLLKAGEPLQLSLLKGERGRLAQSGIEQG
;
A
#
# COMPACT_ATOMS: atom_id res chain seq x y z
N MET A 1 -2.93 -19.05 49.18
CA MET A 1 -2.58 -19.64 47.86
C MET A 1 -2.46 -18.62 46.70
N ARG A 2 -2.48 -17.30 46.93
CA ARG A 2 -2.41 -16.28 45.85
C ARG A 2 -1.00 -15.88 45.40
N GLN A 3 0.02 -16.13 46.23
CA GLN A 3 1.40 -15.76 45.93
C GLN A 3 2.05 -16.53 44.77
N PRO A 4 1.89 -17.86 44.59
CA PRO A 4 2.56 -18.58 43.50
C PRO A 4 2.05 -18.16 42.10
N ILE A 5 0.78 -17.75 41.98
CA ILE A 5 0.22 -17.25 40.71
C ILE A 5 0.87 -15.92 40.30
N LEU A 6 1.16 -15.06 41.28
CA LEU A 6 1.83 -13.78 41.07
C LEU A 6 3.29 -13.97 40.63
N TYR A 7 3.99 -14.95 41.23
CA TYR A 7 5.36 -15.31 40.85
C TYR A 7 5.45 -16.00 39.47
N ILE A 8 4.46 -16.82 39.10
CA ILE A 8 4.37 -17.40 37.75
C ILE A 8 4.13 -16.30 36.70
N GLY A 9 3.27 -15.32 37.01
CA GLY A 9 3.08 -14.14 36.16
C GLY A 9 4.34 -13.30 36.01
N PHE A 10 5.09 -13.09 37.10
CA PHE A 10 6.36 -12.35 37.09
C PHE A 10 7.48 -13.12 36.35
N LEU A 11 7.53 -14.44 36.48
CA LEU A 11 8.48 -15.31 35.76
C LEU A 11 8.17 -15.32 34.24
N LEU A 12 6.90 -15.41 33.85
CA LEU A 12 6.47 -15.30 32.45
C LEU A 12 6.75 -13.91 31.86
N LEU A 13 6.61 -12.84 32.65
CA LEU A 13 6.93 -11.47 32.26
C LEU A 13 8.46 -11.24 32.13
N ALA A 14 9.25 -11.82 33.03
CA ALA A 14 10.71 -11.74 33.01
C ALA A 14 11.33 -12.51 31.83
N LEU A 15 10.74 -13.66 31.44
CA LEU A 15 11.13 -14.41 30.23
C LEU A 15 10.76 -13.69 28.93
N ALA A 16 9.83 -12.73 28.95
CA ALA A 16 9.45 -11.96 27.76
C ALA A 16 10.44 -10.83 27.40
N GLY A 17 11.36 -10.48 28.30
CA GLY A 17 12.21 -9.28 28.18
C GLY A 17 13.34 -9.31 27.13
N THR A 18 13.74 -10.48 26.63
CA THR A 18 14.94 -10.61 25.75
C THR A 18 14.63 -11.09 24.32
N ALA A 19 13.36 -11.37 24.02
CA ALA A 19 12.93 -11.92 22.73
C ALA A 19 12.47 -10.86 21.70
N CYS A 20 12.26 -9.61 22.12
CA CYS A 20 11.64 -8.58 21.29
C CYS A 20 12.61 -7.72 20.47
N ASN A 21 13.82 -8.22 20.16
CA ASN A 21 14.70 -7.52 19.22
C ASN A 21 14.43 -8.00 17.77
N PRO A 22 13.79 -7.18 16.90
CA PRO A 22 13.47 -7.58 15.54
C PRO A 22 14.71 -7.76 14.64
N THR A 23 15.86 -7.19 15.02
CA THR A 23 17.09 -7.28 14.21
C THR A 23 17.97 -8.48 14.58
N ARG A 24 17.60 -9.25 15.62
CA ARG A 24 18.45 -10.31 16.21
C ARG A 24 18.88 -11.40 15.21
N ARG A 25 18.04 -11.70 14.22
CA ARG A 25 18.23 -12.79 13.26
C ARG A 25 18.49 -12.30 11.84
N LEU A 26 18.78 -11.02 11.67
CA LEU A 26 19.13 -10.44 10.37
C LEU A 26 20.58 -10.78 10.00
N GLN A 27 20.79 -11.11 8.73
CA GLN A 27 22.12 -11.29 8.15
C GLN A 27 22.92 -9.99 8.17
N GLU A 28 24.23 -10.09 7.97
CA GLU A 28 25.09 -8.92 7.86
C GLU A 28 24.65 -8.05 6.67
N GLY A 29 24.63 -6.72 6.86
CA GLY A 29 24.13 -5.77 5.86
C GLY A 29 22.59 -5.65 5.77
N GLU A 30 21.81 -6.57 6.32
CA GLU A 30 20.35 -6.47 6.30
C GLU A 30 19.82 -5.43 7.30
N LEU A 31 18.75 -4.75 6.87
CA LEU A 31 17.99 -3.78 7.65
C LEU A 31 16.56 -4.29 7.87
N PHE A 32 16.08 -4.26 9.11
CA PHE A 32 14.69 -4.57 9.44
C PHE A 32 13.78 -3.47 8.91
N TYR A 33 12.78 -3.83 8.10
CA TYR A 33 11.85 -2.86 7.56
C TYR A 33 10.72 -2.55 8.55
N GLN A 34 10.63 -1.30 8.98
CA GLN A 34 9.63 -0.84 9.96
C GLN A 34 8.33 -0.34 9.30
N GLY A 35 8.33 -0.14 7.98
CA GLY A 35 7.19 0.38 7.26
C GLY A 35 7.50 1.66 6.49
N ALA A 36 6.46 2.17 5.86
CA ALA A 36 6.46 3.44 5.16
C ALA A 36 5.60 4.46 5.92
N LYS A 37 5.94 5.73 5.75
CA LYS A 37 5.15 6.88 6.17
C LYS A 37 4.92 7.79 4.99
N THR A 38 3.86 8.59 5.05
CA THR A 38 3.61 9.63 4.06
C THR A 38 3.62 11.01 4.70
N GLU A 39 4.11 11.99 3.95
CA GLU A 39 4.07 13.40 4.31
C GLU A 39 3.55 14.19 3.11
N PHE A 40 2.41 14.83 3.26
CA PHE A 40 1.82 15.66 2.21
C PHE A 40 2.38 17.08 2.31
N ILE A 41 3.01 17.54 1.24
CA ILE A 41 3.66 18.85 1.15
C ILE A 41 2.77 19.82 0.37
N GLY A 42 2.56 21.02 0.92
CA GLY A 42 1.75 22.08 0.33
C GLY A 42 0.30 21.99 0.75
N SER A 43 -0.63 22.31 -0.16
CA SER A 43 -2.07 22.21 0.10
C SER A 43 -2.53 20.75 -0.01
N PRO A 44 -2.93 20.11 1.10
CA PRO A 44 -3.37 18.72 1.06
C PRO A 44 -4.71 18.58 0.33
N PRO A 45 -4.97 17.43 -0.31
CA PRO A 45 -6.26 17.16 -0.94
C PRO A 45 -7.37 16.99 0.09
N ALA A 46 -8.61 17.29 -0.30
CA ALA A 46 -9.78 17.21 0.60
C ALA A 46 -9.95 15.84 1.29
N GLN A 47 -9.59 14.75 0.60
CA GLN A 47 -9.66 13.38 1.12
C GLN A 47 -8.28 12.80 1.47
N GLN A 48 -7.38 13.60 2.05
CA GLN A 48 -5.99 13.21 2.37
C GLN A 48 -5.89 11.86 3.09
N LYS A 49 -6.69 11.62 4.15
CA LYS A 49 -6.60 10.37 4.93
C LYS A 49 -6.90 9.12 4.11
N LYS A 50 -7.90 9.19 3.23
CA LYS A 50 -8.26 8.08 2.33
C LYS A 50 -7.14 7.83 1.33
N LEU A 51 -6.59 8.92 0.78
CA LEU A 51 -5.50 8.85 -0.17
C LEU A 51 -4.23 8.27 0.47
N GLU A 52 -3.89 8.72 1.67
CA GLU A 52 -2.78 8.20 2.46
C GLU A 52 -2.88 6.68 2.68
N ALA A 53 -4.04 6.18 3.09
CA ALA A 53 -4.26 4.76 3.27
C ALA A 53 -4.02 3.96 1.98
N GLN A 54 -4.58 4.42 0.85
CA GLN A 54 -4.40 3.78 -0.46
C GLN A 54 -2.93 3.75 -0.89
N LEU A 55 -2.18 4.83 -0.65
CA LEU A 55 -0.76 4.89 -0.98
C LEU A 55 0.06 3.97 -0.08
N LEU A 56 -0.21 3.91 1.22
CA LEU A 56 0.48 3.02 2.15
C LEU A 56 0.21 1.53 1.88
N GLU A 57 -0.99 1.18 1.42
CA GLU A 57 -1.31 -0.17 0.94
C GLU A 57 -0.47 -0.58 -0.27
N MET A 58 -0.12 0.37 -1.15
CA MET A 58 0.76 0.14 -2.30
C MET A 58 2.24 0.06 -1.93
N ALA A 59 2.61 0.46 -0.70
CA ALA A 59 3.98 0.39 -0.22
C ALA A 59 4.46 -1.06 -0.14
N SER A 60 5.71 -1.30 -0.47
CA SER A 60 6.30 -2.63 -0.48
C SER A 60 7.78 -2.55 -0.09
N PRO A 61 8.28 -3.49 0.72
CA PRO A 61 7.53 -4.58 1.36
C PRO A 61 6.53 -4.05 2.41
N GLN A 62 5.63 -4.91 2.89
CA GLN A 62 4.75 -4.59 4.04
C GLN A 62 5.48 -4.98 5.33
N PRO A 63 5.49 -4.12 6.37
CA PRO A 63 6.23 -4.42 7.60
C PRO A 63 5.61 -5.60 8.36
N ASN A 64 6.37 -6.20 9.27
CA ASN A 64 5.80 -7.18 10.19
C ASN A 64 4.64 -6.55 10.99
N GLU A 65 3.55 -7.30 11.13
CA GLU A 65 2.39 -6.89 11.94
C GLU A 65 2.80 -6.56 13.38
N GLN A 66 2.32 -5.42 13.86
CA GLN A 66 2.60 -4.91 15.19
C GLN A 66 1.34 -4.95 16.04
N LEU A 67 1.47 -5.43 17.28
CA LEU A 67 0.43 -5.40 18.30
C LEU A 67 1.00 -4.75 19.55
N LEU A 68 0.44 -3.61 19.97
CA LEU A 68 0.85 -2.87 21.17
C LEU A 68 2.35 -2.55 21.23
N GLY A 69 2.97 -2.21 20.09
CA GLY A 69 4.41 -1.91 20.05
C GLY A 69 5.32 -3.13 19.85
N LEU A 70 4.76 -4.34 19.85
CA LEU A 70 5.51 -5.60 19.76
C LEU A 70 5.25 -6.30 18.43
N TYR A 71 6.17 -7.19 18.05
CA TYR A 71 6.04 -8.03 16.86
C TYR A 71 5.81 -9.49 17.30
N PRO A 72 4.60 -9.87 17.75
CA PRO A 72 4.36 -11.18 18.37
C PRO A 72 4.70 -12.34 17.44
N ARG A 73 4.30 -12.28 16.16
CA ARG A 73 4.62 -13.32 15.16
C ARG A 73 6.11 -13.41 14.89
N LEU A 74 6.82 -12.29 14.90
CA LEU A 74 8.29 -12.29 14.80
C LEU A 74 8.94 -12.89 16.06
N GLY A 75 8.37 -12.59 17.24
CA GLY A 75 8.78 -13.19 18.51
C GLY A 75 8.67 -14.72 18.48
N VAL A 76 7.53 -15.25 18.01
CA VAL A 76 7.34 -16.70 17.82
C VAL A 76 8.39 -17.28 16.86
N TYR A 77 8.61 -16.61 15.72
CA TYR A 77 9.63 -17.04 14.77
C TYR A 77 11.02 -17.11 15.40
N ASN A 78 11.42 -16.06 16.12
CA ASN A 78 12.71 -15.96 16.78
C ASN A 78 12.90 -16.99 17.90
N ALA A 79 11.84 -17.25 18.69
CA ALA A 79 11.85 -18.21 19.81
C ALA A 79 12.04 -19.65 19.31
N PHE A 80 11.45 -20.00 18.16
CA PHE A 80 11.51 -21.35 17.60
C PHE A 80 12.45 -21.47 16.39
N ALA A 81 13.26 -20.45 16.09
CA ALA A 81 14.11 -20.40 14.89
C ALA A 81 14.99 -21.64 14.68
N ASN A 82 15.56 -22.20 15.76
CA ASN A 82 16.46 -23.35 15.71
C ASN A 82 15.73 -24.71 15.73
N LYS A 83 14.39 -24.74 15.82
CA LYS A 83 13.61 -25.99 15.86
C LYS A 83 13.36 -26.51 14.45
N GLN A 84 13.88 -27.71 14.17
CA GLN A 84 13.81 -28.32 12.83
C GLN A 84 12.72 -29.39 12.68
N LYS A 85 12.12 -29.89 13.77
CA LYS A 85 11.05 -30.91 13.77
C LYS A 85 10.08 -30.71 14.93
N GLY A 86 8.93 -31.39 14.87
CA GLY A 86 7.92 -31.43 15.93
C GLY A 86 7.15 -30.12 16.14
N ILE A 87 6.56 -29.97 17.33
CA ILE A 87 5.69 -28.85 17.71
C ILE A 87 6.42 -27.49 17.53
N GLY A 88 7.72 -27.43 17.83
CA GLY A 88 8.49 -26.20 17.66
C GLY A 88 8.59 -25.73 16.20
N LYS A 89 8.81 -26.65 15.26
CA LYS A 89 8.78 -26.31 13.82
C LYS A 89 7.38 -25.86 13.40
N TRP A 90 6.35 -26.56 13.86
CA TRP A 90 4.95 -26.22 13.57
C TRP A 90 4.60 -24.80 14.06
N LEU A 91 4.97 -24.45 15.31
CA LEU A 91 4.75 -23.12 15.87
C LEU A 91 5.46 -22.03 15.05
N ARG A 92 6.73 -22.25 14.68
CA ARG A 92 7.51 -21.33 13.84
C ARG A 92 6.85 -21.09 12.49
N GLU A 93 6.34 -22.13 11.85
CA GLU A 93 5.81 -22.07 10.47
C GLU A 93 4.36 -21.60 10.40
N LYS A 94 3.54 -21.91 11.41
CA LYS A 94 2.12 -21.55 11.44
C LYS A 94 1.85 -20.22 12.13
N LEU A 95 2.56 -19.92 13.21
CA LEU A 95 2.33 -18.72 14.03
C LEU A 95 3.48 -17.71 13.95
N GLY A 96 4.64 -18.13 13.45
CA GLY A 96 5.80 -17.26 13.27
C GLY A 96 5.85 -16.57 11.91
N ARG A 97 6.47 -15.39 11.87
CA ARG A 97 6.86 -14.72 10.62
C ARG A 97 8.32 -14.27 10.71
N PRO A 98 9.17 -14.52 9.69
CA PRO A 98 10.53 -14.00 9.67
C PRO A 98 10.55 -12.47 9.64
N PRO A 99 11.68 -11.84 9.99
CA PRO A 99 11.83 -10.39 9.89
C PRO A 99 11.74 -9.98 8.43
N VAL A 100 10.87 -9.00 8.14
CA VAL A 100 10.82 -8.37 6.81
C VAL A 100 12.01 -7.44 6.68
N THR A 101 12.77 -7.61 5.60
CA THR A 101 13.95 -6.82 5.32
C THR A 101 13.65 -5.70 4.34
N TYR A 102 14.40 -4.60 4.47
CA TYR A 102 14.33 -3.50 3.52
C TYR A 102 14.80 -3.96 2.13
N ASN A 103 14.08 -3.54 1.10
CA ASN A 103 14.43 -3.81 -0.29
C ASN A 103 14.24 -2.54 -1.12
N SER A 104 15.35 -1.92 -1.52
CA SER A 104 15.35 -0.66 -2.28
C SER A 104 14.61 -0.77 -3.61
N SER A 105 14.73 -1.91 -4.30
CA SER A 105 14.04 -2.14 -5.59
C SER A 105 12.52 -2.21 -5.44
N LEU A 106 12.03 -2.80 -4.34
CA LEU A 106 10.59 -2.80 -4.05
C LEU A 106 10.08 -1.40 -3.67
N VAL A 107 10.87 -0.65 -2.91
CA VAL A 107 10.57 0.74 -2.52
C VAL A 107 10.48 1.64 -3.75
N GLU A 108 11.44 1.57 -4.66
CA GLU A 108 11.43 2.31 -5.93
C GLU A 108 10.18 1.95 -6.76
N ARG A 109 9.88 0.66 -6.91
CA ARG A 109 8.65 0.24 -7.62
C ARG A 109 7.38 0.75 -6.93
N SER A 110 7.35 0.79 -5.60
CA SER A 110 6.21 1.35 -4.85
C SER A 110 6.05 2.84 -5.10
N HIS A 111 7.15 3.61 -5.06
CA HIS A 111 7.16 5.03 -5.42
C HIS A 111 6.53 5.26 -6.80
N LEU A 112 7.00 4.54 -7.83
CA LEU A 112 6.51 4.70 -9.19
C LEU A 112 5.03 4.33 -9.32
N ARG A 113 4.58 3.27 -8.63
CA ARG A 113 3.15 2.88 -8.60
C ARG A 113 2.30 3.93 -7.91
N MET A 114 2.75 4.47 -6.79
CA MET A 114 2.04 5.52 -6.06
C MET A 114 1.90 6.80 -6.89
N GLU A 115 2.98 7.25 -7.55
CA GLU A 115 2.92 8.44 -8.38
C GLU A 115 2.01 8.23 -9.60
N LYS A 116 2.10 7.06 -10.24
CA LYS A 116 1.20 6.69 -11.33
C LYS A 116 -0.25 6.67 -10.87
N PHE A 117 -0.53 6.08 -9.71
CA PHE A 117 -1.88 6.04 -9.14
C PHE A 117 -2.44 7.45 -8.94
N LEU A 118 -1.66 8.39 -8.41
CA LEU A 118 -2.08 9.78 -8.26
C LEU A 118 -2.44 10.40 -9.61
N LYS A 119 -1.57 10.24 -10.62
CA LYS A 119 -1.80 10.77 -11.97
C LYS A 119 -3.03 10.14 -12.63
N ASP A 120 -3.20 8.83 -12.48
CA ASP A 120 -4.36 8.09 -12.97
C ASP A 120 -5.68 8.54 -12.31
N ASN A 121 -5.63 9.22 -11.15
CA ASN A 121 -6.78 9.73 -10.39
C ASN A 121 -6.88 11.27 -10.42
N GLY A 122 -6.32 11.90 -11.45
CA GLY A 122 -6.52 13.32 -11.75
C GLY A 122 -5.54 14.25 -11.07
N TYR A 123 -4.57 13.76 -10.30
CA TYR A 123 -3.48 14.57 -9.77
C TYR A 123 -2.32 14.61 -10.78
N LEU A 124 -2.54 15.27 -11.92
CA LEU A 124 -1.63 15.23 -13.07
C LEU A 124 -0.23 15.79 -12.76
N GLN A 125 -0.15 16.72 -11.81
CA GLN A 125 1.10 17.33 -11.35
C GLN A 125 1.71 16.60 -10.14
N ALA A 126 1.19 15.42 -9.79
CA ALA A 126 1.68 14.70 -8.62
C ALA A 126 3.16 14.31 -8.79
N THR A 127 3.92 14.58 -7.76
CA THR A 127 5.31 14.13 -7.63
C THR A 127 5.51 13.50 -6.27
N ILE A 128 6.21 12.37 -6.23
CA ILE A 128 6.61 11.76 -4.98
C ILE A 128 8.13 11.76 -4.91
N ARG A 129 8.68 12.15 -3.76
CA ARG A 129 10.07 11.94 -3.38
C ARG A 129 10.09 10.98 -2.20
N TYR A 130 11.17 10.23 -2.04
CA TYR A 130 11.29 9.38 -0.86
C TYR A 130 12.72 9.37 -0.33
N ASP A 131 12.79 9.12 0.97
CA ASP A 131 14.03 8.95 1.71
C ASP A 131 13.89 7.76 2.66
N THR A 132 15.03 7.15 3.00
CA THR A 132 15.08 6.01 3.92
C THR A 132 15.85 6.42 5.17
N LEU A 133 15.16 6.46 6.31
CA LEU A 133 15.78 6.68 7.60
C LEU A 133 16.27 5.35 8.16
N VAL A 134 17.57 5.25 8.44
CA VAL A 134 18.20 4.06 9.01
C VAL A 134 18.69 4.36 10.42
N LYS A 135 18.20 3.59 11.40
CA LYS A 135 18.65 3.69 12.80
C LYS A 135 18.68 2.32 13.45
N HIS A 136 19.78 1.96 14.10
CA HIS A 136 19.97 0.66 14.78
C HIS A 136 19.58 -0.55 13.92
N ARG A 137 20.03 -0.57 12.64
CA ARG A 137 19.69 -1.60 11.63
C ARG A 137 18.19 -1.73 11.32
N LYS A 138 17.42 -0.66 11.52
CA LYS A 138 16.01 -0.57 11.15
C LYS A 138 15.84 0.53 10.10
N ALA A 139 15.06 0.25 9.06
CA ALA A 139 14.77 1.16 7.97
C ALA A 139 13.30 1.58 8.00
N THR A 140 13.05 2.88 7.91
CA THR A 140 11.72 3.45 7.67
C THR A 140 11.78 4.27 6.39
N VAL A 141 10.81 4.08 5.49
CA VAL A 141 10.72 4.89 4.26
C VAL A 141 9.75 6.03 4.48
N ASN A 142 10.15 7.26 4.16
CA ASN A 142 9.25 8.41 4.16
C ASN A 142 8.98 8.82 2.71
N TYR A 143 7.72 8.78 2.30
CA TYR A 143 7.27 9.31 1.02
C TYR A 143 6.76 10.75 1.21
N ARG A 144 7.46 11.69 0.59
CA ARG A 144 7.09 13.10 0.52
C ARG A 144 6.29 13.35 -0.75
N ILE A 145 5.01 13.62 -0.58
CA ILE A 145 4.02 13.66 -1.65
C ILE A 145 3.59 15.11 -1.87
N ARG A 146 3.73 15.57 -3.11
CA ARG A 146 3.10 16.80 -3.59
C ARG A 146 2.05 16.42 -4.62
N THR A 147 0.78 16.56 -4.27
CA THR A 147 -0.33 16.16 -5.15
C THR A 147 -0.65 17.22 -6.22
N GLY A 148 -0.50 18.51 -5.88
CA GLY A 148 -1.05 19.59 -6.69
C GLY A 148 -2.58 19.61 -6.67
N LYS A 149 -3.19 20.29 -7.65
CA LYS A 149 -4.65 20.32 -7.82
C LYS A 149 -5.13 19.00 -8.43
N GLN A 150 -6.28 18.52 -7.97
CA GLN A 150 -6.99 17.44 -8.65
C GLN A 150 -7.76 18.04 -9.83
N TYR A 151 -7.52 17.51 -11.02
CA TYR A 151 -8.20 17.90 -12.24
C TYR A 151 -9.53 17.17 -12.35
N THR A 152 -10.54 17.89 -12.84
CA THR A 152 -11.86 17.36 -13.15
C THR A 152 -12.11 17.43 -14.64
N ILE A 153 -13.08 16.65 -15.11
CA ILE A 153 -13.52 16.66 -16.50
C ILE A 153 -14.23 18.00 -16.76
N GLY A 154 -13.70 18.82 -17.66
CA GLY A 154 -14.31 20.12 -18.00
C GLY A 154 -15.59 19.96 -18.82
N ALA A 155 -15.50 19.20 -19.92
CA ALA A 155 -16.62 18.86 -20.79
C ALA A 155 -16.38 17.49 -21.43
N VAL A 156 -17.47 16.84 -21.85
CA VAL A 156 -17.44 15.63 -22.69
C VAL A 156 -18.10 15.98 -24.00
N GLU A 157 -17.32 16.01 -25.07
CA GLU A 157 -17.77 16.36 -26.41
C GLU A 157 -17.87 15.11 -27.26
N TRP A 158 -19.00 14.98 -27.96
CA TRP A 158 -19.26 13.90 -28.90
C TRP A 158 -19.14 14.46 -30.31
N PRO A 159 -18.50 13.73 -31.25
CA PRO A 159 -18.48 14.12 -32.64
C PRO A 159 -19.92 14.26 -33.14
N ARG A 160 -20.13 15.11 -34.15
CA ARG A 160 -21.43 15.28 -34.79
C ARG A 160 -21.23 15.17 -36.29
N ASP A 161 -21.61 14.04 -36.84
CA ASP A 161 -21.63 13.80 -38.27
C ASP A 161 -22.80 12.90 -38.68
N THR A 162 -22.91 12.60 -39.97
CA THR A 162 -24.00 11.77 -40.53
C THR A 162 -23.56 10.33 -40.76
N THR A 163 -22.48 9.88 -40.14
CA THR A 163 -22.00 8.51 -40.31
C THR A 163 -22.84 7.54 -39.46
N PRO A 164 -22.99 6.27 -39.87
CA PRO A 164 -23.62 5.24 -39.04
C PRO A 164 -22.95 5.10 -37.66
N LEU A 165 -21.65 5.39 -37.59
CA LEU A 165 -20.92 5.43 -36.32
C LEU A 165 -21.47 6.48 -35.37
N ASN A 166 -21.91 7.64 -35.87
CA ASN A 166 -22.45 8.69 -35.02
C ASN A 166 -23.86 8.38 -34.51
N GLU A 167 -24.66 7.61 -35.25
CA GLU A 167 -25.95 7.09 -34.76
C GLU A 167 -25.72 6.19 -33.52
N LEU A 168 -24.76 5.27 -33.61
CA LEU A 168 -24.33 4.43 -32.48
C LEU A 168 -23.86 5.29 -31.30
N LEU A 169 -23.03 6.30 -31.53
CA LEU A 169 -22.52 7.16 -30.45
C LEU A 169 -23.64 7.96 -29.76
N GLU A 170 -24.65 8.43 -30.49
CA GLU A 170 -25.79 9.13 -29.88
C GLU A 170 -26.68 8.17 -29.06
N GLU A 171 -26.83 6.90 -29.47
CA GLU A 171 -27.51 5.87 -28.67
C GLU A 171 -26.74 5.52 -27.39
N GLU A 172 -25.40 5.47 -27.46
CA GLU A 172 -24.53 5.11 -26.34
C GLU A 172 -24.28 6.27 -25.37
N LYS A 173 -24.49 7.52 -25.78
CA LYS A 173 -24.19 8.74 -25.01
C LYS A 173 -24.89 8.83 -23.65
N PRO A 174 -26.18 8.46 -23.46
CA PRO A 174 -26.82 8.44 -22.14
C PRO A 174 -26.13 7.49 -21.14
N GLY A 175 -25.47 6.44 -21.64
CA GLY A 175 -24.74 5.45 -20.84
C GLY A 175 -23.30 5.86 -20.50
N SER A 176 -22.87 7.07 -20.84
CA SER A 176 -21.47 7.47 -20.66
C SER A 176 -21.02 7.42 -19.20
N LEU A 177 -19.85 6.82 -18.99
CA LEU A 177 -19.17 6.82 -17.70
C LEU A 177 -18.57 8.18 -17.35
N LEU A 178 -18.44 9.08 -18.34
CA LEU A 178 -17.78 10.37 -18.21
C LEU A 178 -18.79 11.47 -17.93
N LYS A 179 -18.55 12.27 -16.88
CA LYS A 179 -19.41 13.38 -16.49
C LYS A 179 -18.58 14.62 -16.22
N ALA A 180 -19.02 15.76 -16.74
CA ALA A 180 -18.39 17.05 -16.45
C ALA A 180 -18.46 17.35 -14.94
N GLY A 181 -17.40 17.94 -14.40
CA GLY A 181 -17.24 18.23 -12.98
C GLY A 181 -16.67 17.08 -12.14
N GLU A 182 -16.73 15.83 -12.60
CA GLU A 182 -16.17 14.68 -11.87
C GLU A 182 -14.63 14.66 -11.94
N PRO A 183 -13.94 14.10 -10.92
CA PRO A 183 -12.50 13.91 -10.97
C PRO A 183 -12.06 13.09 -12.17
N LEU A 184 -11.01 13.54 -12.85
CA LEU A 184 -10.41 12.81 -13.94
C LEU A 184 -9.88 11.47 -13.43
N GLN A 185 -10.35 10.37 -14.02
CA GLN A 185 -9.90 9.02 -13.71
C GLN A 185 -9.58 8.25 -14.99
N LEU A 186 -8.35 7.79 -15.12
CA LEU A 186 -7.90 7.04 -16.29
C LEU A 186 -8.64 5.71 -16.44
N SER A 187 -9.10 5.11 -15.34
CA SER A 187 -9.95 3.92 -15.34
C SER A 187 -11.30 4.18 -16.03
N LEU A 188 -11.95 5.31 -15.74
CA LEU A 188 -13.22 5.69 -16.37
C LEU A 188 -13.04 5.96 -17.87
N LEU A 189 -11.96 6.64 -18.26
CA LEU A 189 -11.63 6.85 -19.68
C LEU A 189 -11.42 5.53 -20.43
N LYS A 190 -10.68 4.59 -19.83
CA LYS A 190 -10.47 3.26 -20.41
C LYS A 190 -11.75 2.44 -20.45
N GLY A 191 -12.57 2.52 -19.42
CA GLY A 191 -13.87 1.87 -19.34
C GLY A 191 -14.81 2.38 -20.42
N GLU A 192 -14.89 3.69 -20.59
CA GLU A 192 -15.74 4.31 -21.63
C GLU A 192 -15.28 3.91 -23.02
N ARG A 193 -13.98 3.94 -23.29
CA ARG A 193 -13.42 3.45 -24.55
C ARG A 193 -13.76 1.97 -24.78
N GLY A 194 -13.68 1.14 -23.74
CA GLY A 194 -14.03 -0.28 -23.82
C GLY A 194 -15.52 -0.50 -24.11
N ARG A 195 -16.40 0.26 -23.44
CA ARG A 195 -17.86 0.24 -23.65
C ARG A 195 -18.23 0.58 -25.09
N LEU A 196 -17.70 1.70 -25.60
CA LEU A 196 -17.96 2.13 -26.98
C LEU A 196 -17.40 1.13 -28.01
N ALA A 197 -16.20 0.59 -27.77
CA ALA A 197 -15.62 -0.42 -28.66
C ALA A 197 -16.46 -1.71 -28.69
N GLN A 198 -16.99 -2.13 -27.53
CA GLN A 198 -17.85 -3.31 -27.44
C GLN A 198 -19.17 -3.10 -28.17
N SER A 199 -19.82 -1.94 -27.99
CA SER A 199 -21.05 -1.59 -28.71
C SER A 199 -20.82 -1.58 -30.23
N GLY A 200 -19.70 -1.03 -30.70
CA GLY A 200 -19.31 -1.10 -32.11
C GLY A 200 -19.23 -2.53 -32.65
N ILE A 201 -18.57 -3.45 -31.93
CA ILE A 201 -18.45 -4.86 -32.34
C ILE A 201 -19.81 -5.57 -32.41
N GLU A 202 -20.72 -5.25 -31.50
CA GLU A 202 -22.05 -5.88 -31.44
C GLU A 202 -22.96 -5.43 -32.59
N GLN A 203 -22.76 -4.23 -33.12
CA GLN A 203 -23.59 -3.65 -34.18
C GLN A 203 -23.04 -3.89 -35.61
N GLY A 204 -21.82 -4.41 -35.77
CA GLY A 204 -21.23 -4.84 -37.05
C GLY A 204 -20.21 -3.86 -37.62
#